data_AF-A0A2H0UZK8-F1
#
_entry.id   AF-A0A2H0UZK8-F1
#
_cell.length_a   1.000
_cell.length_b   1.000
_cell.length_c   1.000
_cell.angle_alpha   90.00
_cell.angle_beta   90.00
_cell.angle_gamma   90.00
#
_symmetry.space_group_name_H-M   'P 1'
#
loop_
_entity.id
_entity.type
_entity.pdbx_description
1 polymer ?
#
loop_
_entity_poly.entity_id
_entity_poly.type
_entity_poly.pdbx_seq_one_letter_code
_entity_poly.pdbx_strand_id
1 'polypeptide(L)'
;MSFYKEKINFIKKHKNEINPLVSDEQREILQQIFNEETKRTINKDEGVVQKQQETVEKIFEQYETKVFFLQKSPEDYDEGAQRILLTASDPYDFSIISALAKELETDRRCRYIGLATDNVAGQEFEQILQENSLDISKSNWREIKGGDIRDVGSQATYNKDYPVIADMLKMNVPDEKTKEHTKEESMDVVIGVNASKNSPIGGLLHSAKSSFGADKLLLIVGWNGVGGGNRDAIEKGEGMEKIDTILCPDELAQAVVKRQLPDFPLEDIVVTGTPQIDAIREANKSADKYAQQSREALGISEDAVAIAYLGGRSSDHEDMEDINLQVNEITCERTVAAVIELAKKNSDISYALLLRPHPRDPNKDEFLRQIEQEVPDNIKIMPATGDQINMTNLGYAADIVISMGSTENFYAVLRNRQSIFLGFEEDNLGGNILRHDYDLESLKAIAESPSMKIAHSPNELQSILSQQTKNIHKMQKQEKTPVFPAEQSSTDKMLEVIFADR
;
A
#
# COMPACT_ATOMS: atom_id res chain seq x y z
N MET A 1 -11.97 32.11 -3.51
CA MET A 1 -11.25 32.67 -2.34
C MET A 1 -11.62 32.02 -0.99
N SER A 2 -12.84 31.52 -0.75
CA SER A 2 -13.15 30.85 0.54
C SER A 2 -12.44 29.49 0.68
N PHE A 3 -12.42 28.69 -0.37
CA PHE A 3 -11.83 27.34 -0.39
C PHE A 3 -10.31 27.32 -0.08
N TYR A 4 -9.53 28.22 -0.68
CA TYR A 4 -8.09 28.35 -0.38
C TYR A 4 -7.83 28.75 1.09
N LYS A 5 -8.71 29.60 1.66
CA LYS A 5 -8.61 30.04 3.06
C LYS A 5 -8.96 28.90 4.02
N GLU A 6 -9.94 28.05 3.67
CA GLU A 6 -10.30 26.84 4.41
C GLU A 6 -9.13 25.84 4.43
N LYS A 7 -8.50 25.56 3.29
CA LYS A 7 -7.31 24.70 3.21
C LYS A 7 -6.14 25.24 4.05
N ILE A 8 -5.86 26.54 3.98
CA ILE A 8 -4.83 27.15 4.84
C ILE A 8 -5.16 27.01 6.32
N ASN A 9 -6.42 27.20 6.70
CA ASN A 9 -6.84 27.07 8.10
C ASN A 9 -6.71 25.62 8.58
N PHE A 10 -7.04 24.65 7.74
CA PHE A 10 -6.79 23.23 8.01
C PHE A 10 -5.30 22.97 8.23
N ILE A 11 -4.43 23.33 7.29
CA ILE A 11 -2.98 23.08 7.42
C ILE A 11 -2.40 23.81 8.65
N LYS A 12 -2.89 25.02 8.99
CA LYS A 12 -2.49 25.72 10.22
C LYS A 12 -2.89 24.97 11.49
N LYS A 13 -4.11 24.45 11.53
CA LYS A 13 -4.65 23.67 12.67
C LYS A 13 -3.86 22.37 12.86
N HIS A 14 -3.43 21.76 11.75
CA HIS A 14 -2.71 20.48 11.69
C HIS A 14 -1.20 20.64 11.44
N LYS A 15 -0.62 21.81 11.74
CA LYS A 15 0.77 22.14 11.37
C LYS A 15 1.80 21.14 11.92
N ASN A 16 1.61 20.68 13.15
CA ASN A 16 2.55 19.76 13.79
C ASN A 16 2.51 18.35 13.18
N GLU A 17 1.37 17.97 12.61
CA GLU A 17 1.17 16.71 11.90
C GLU A 17 1.75 16.80 10.47
N ILE A 18 1.53 17.93 9.78
CA ILE A 18 1.90 18.10 8.37
C ILE A 18 3.37 18.48 8.18
N ASN A 19 3.94 19.32 9.06
CA ASN A 19 5.30 19.85 8.90
C ASN A 19 6.41 18.78 8.79
N PRO A 20 6.38 17.66 9.54
CA PRO A 20 7.37 16.60 9.41
C PRO A 20 7.33 15.86 8.06
N LEU A 21 6.23 15.99 7.31
CA LEU A 21 5.89 15.14 6.17
C LEU A 21 6.09 15.83 4.82
N VAL A 22 6.05 17.15 4.85
CA VAL A 22 6.25 17.98 3.68
C VAL A 22 7.74 18.15 3.39
N SER A 23 8.10 18.24 2.11
CA SER A 23 9.47 18.50 1.67
C SER A 23 9.98 19.82 2.25
N ASP A 24 11.30 20.03 2.28
CA ASP A 24 11.87 21.30 2.75
C ASP A 24 11.34 22.49 1.96
N GLU A 25 11.16 22.35 0.63
CA GLU A 25 10.53 23.37 -0.21
C GLU A 25 9.08 23.67 0.21
N GLN A 26 8.27 22.63 0.43
CA GLN A 26 6.90 22.79 0.90
C GLN A 26 6.85 23.42 2.29
N ARG A 27 7.77 23.03 3.19
CA ARG A 27 7.91 23.55 4.55
C ARG A 27 8.26 25.04 4.55
N GLU A 28 9.18 25.47 3.70
CA GLU A 28 9.52 26.88 3.51
C GLU A 28 8.30 27.69 3.04
N ILE A 29 7.55 27.17 2.06
CA ILE A 29 6.33 27.81 1.54
C ILE A 29 5.26 27.91 2.63
N LEU A 30 5.05 26.85 3.42
CA LEU A 30 4.13 26.88 4.57
C LEU A 30 4.58 27.90 5.63
N GLN A 31 5.87 27.98 5.94
CA GLN A 31 6.40 28.98 6.87
C GLN A 31 6.14 30.42 6.37
N GLN A 32 6.30 30.67 5.07
CA GLN A 32 5.97 31.97 4.45
C GLN A 32 4.48 32.30 4.59
N ILE A 33 3.58 31.32 4.39
CA ILE A 33 2.12 31.47 4.54
C ILE A 33 1.70 31.66 6.01
N PHE A 34 2.47 31.13 6.95
CA PHE A 34 2.13 31.12 8.38
C PHE A 34 2.71 32.28 9.17
N ASN A 35 3.80 32.90 8.70
CA ASN A 35 4.37 34.08 9.34
C ASN A 35 3.43 35.29 9.21
N GLU A 36 3.05 35.86 10.36
CA GLU A 36 2.14 37.02 10.45
C GLU A 36 2.74 38.30 9.86
N GLU A 37 4.08 38.44 9.85
CA GLU A 37 4.77 39.58 9.21
C GLU A 37 4.63 39.56 7.68
N THR A 38 4.51 38.38 7.06
CA THR A 38 4.28 38.22 5.61
C THR A 38 2.84 38.59 5.21
N LYS A 39 1.87 38.60 6.13
CA LYS A 39 0.49 39.06 5.83
C LYS A 39 0.41 40.54 5.48
N ARG A 40 1.40 41.36 5.91
CA ARG A 40 1.50 42.79 5.52
C ARG A 40 2.24 42.99 4.21
N THR A 41 2.98 41.98 3.77
CA THR A 41 3.68 41.93 2.48
C THR A 41 3.03 40.84 1.64
N ILE A 42 1.73 40.97 1.34
CA ILE A 42 1.12 40.17 0.28
C ILE A 42 1.82 40.61 -1.00
N ASN A 43 2.80 39.81 -1.41
CA ASN A 43 3.52 39.94 -2.67
C ASN A 43 2.48 40.06 -3.79
N LYS A 44 2.49 41.20 -4.48
CA LYS A 44 1.67 41.45 -5.68
C LYS A 44 2.17 40.68 -6.91
N ASP A 45 3.06 39.70 -6.71
CA ASP A 45 3.61 38.86 -7.75
C ASP A 45 2.70 37.64 -7.91
N GLU A 46 1.97 37.61 -9.03
CA GLU A 46 1.02 36.55 -9.36
C GLU A 46 1.69 35.17 -9.41
N GLY A 47 2.97 35.09 -9.81
CA GLY A 47 3.70 33.82 -9.87
C GLY A 47 3.99 33.21 -8.49
N VAL A 48 4.23 34.05 -7.47
CA VAL A 48 4.44 33.59 -6.10
C VAL A 48 3.13 33.13 -5.47
N VAL A 49 2.03 33.84 -5.71
CA VAL A 49 0.70 33.47 -5.20
C VAL A 49 0.24 32.16 -5.82
N GLN A 50 0.47 31.96 -7.12
CA GLN A 50 0.12 30.72 -7.80
C GLN A 50 0.92 29.53 -7.26
N LYS A 51 2.26 29.67 -7.10
CA LYS A 51 3.09 28.61 -6.51
C LYS A 51 2.67 28.25 -5.07
N GLN A 52 2.27 29.25 -4.27
CA GLN A 52 1.75 29.02 -2.91
C GLN A 52 0.41 28.28 -2.94
N GLN A 53 -0.48 28.63 -3.87
CA GLN A 53 -1.76 27.95 -4.06
C GLN A 53 -1.56 26.49 -4.47
N GLU A 54 -0.77 26.24 -5.51
CA GLU A 54 -0.45 24.89 -5.99
C GLU A 54 0.21 24.04 -4.89
N THR A 55 1.08 24.65 -4.07
CA THR A 55 1.73 23.94 -2.96
C THR A 55 0.74 23.56 -1.86
N VAL A 56 -0.13 24.48 -1.46
CA VAL A 56 -1.19 24.21 -0.45
C VAL A 56 -2.17 23.16 -0.97
N GLU A 57 -2.53 23.24 -2.25
CA GLU A 57 -3.40 22.24 -2.88
C GLU A 57 -2.74 20.87 -2.92
N LYS A 58 -1.47 20.79 -3.33
CA LYS A 58 -0.71 19.54 -3.34
C LYS A 58 -0.54 18.93 -1.94
N ILE A 59 -0.28 19.74 -0.92
CA ILE A 59 -0.20 19.27 0.48
C ILE A 59 -1.57 18.76 0.93
N PHE A 60 -2.64 19.50 0.63
CA PHE A 60 -3.99 19.08 1.00
C PHE A 60 -4.40 17.80 0.28
N GLU A 61 -4.11 17.69 -1.02
CA GLU A 61 -4.29 16.47 -1.83
C GLU A 61 -3.42 15.31 -1.35
N GLN A 62 -2.33 15.54 -0.63
CA GLN A 62 -1.52 14.45 -0.09
C GLN A 62 -2.04 13.94 1.25
N TYR A 63 -2.70 14.78 2.04
CA TYR A 63 -2.98 14.49 3.46
C TYR A 63 -4.45 14.62 3.87
N GLU A 64 -5.36 14.96 2.95
CA GLU A 64 -6.79 14.94 3.23
C GLU A 64 -7.25 13.49 3.46
N THR A 65 -7.96 13.25 4.55
CA THR A 65 -8.67 11.98 4.78
C THR A 65 -10.06 12.07 4.16
N LYS A 66 -10.39 11.13 3.28
CA LYS A 66 -11.73 10.97 2.71
C LYS A 66 -12.49 9.90 3.48
N VAL A 67 -13.78 10.11 3.69
CA VAL A 67 -14.65 9.09 4.27
C VAL A 67 -15.86 8.84 3.40
N PHE A 68 -16.13 7.56 3.20
CA PHE A 68 -17.29 7.04 2.52
C PHE A 68 -18.09 6.18 3.48
N PHE A 69 -19.41 6.18 3.34
CA PHE A 69 -20.26 5.33 4.15
C PHE A 69 -21.41 4.73 3.37
N LEU A 70 -21.76 3.51 3.75
CA LEU A 70 -22.88 2.72 3.25
C LEU A 70 -23.72 2.28 4.44
N GLN A 71 -24.98 2.72 4.48
CA GLN A 71 -25.97 2.21 5.43
C GLN A 71 -27.00 1.38 4.68
N LYS A 72 -27.20 0.13 5.10
CA LYS A 72 -28.17 -0.78 4.48
C LYS A 72 -29.57 -0.57 5.04
N SER A 73 -30.57 -0.93 4.25
CA SER A 73 -31.97 -0.95 4.71
C SER A 73 -32.22 -2.15 5.65
N PRO A 74 -33.17 -2.06 6.60
CA PRO A 74 -33.48 -3.15 7.53
C PRO A 74 -33.82 -4.51 6.90
N GLU A 75 -34.34 -4.52 5.68
CA GLU A 75 -34.62 -5.73 4.90
C GLU A 75 -33.34 -6.45 4.41
N ASP A 76 -32.22 -5.74 4.32
CA ASP A 76 -30.97 -6.21 3.72
C ASP A 76 -29.97 -6.74 4.76
N TYR A 77 -30.31 -6.72 6.06
CA TYR A 77 -29.47 -7.23 7.13
C TYR A 77 -30.25 -8.06 8.16
N ASP A 78 -29.53 -8.87 8.93
CA ASP A 78 -30.09 -9.71 9.99
C ASP A 78 -30.07 -9.00 11.35
N GLU A 79 -30.93 -9.43 12.27
CA GLU A 79 -30.91 -8.92 13.65
C GLU A 79 -29.52 -9.14 14.27
N GLY A 80 -28.94 -8.09 14.86
CA GLY A 80 -27.57 -8.13 15.40
C GLY A 80 -26.46 -7.87 14.38
N ALA A 81 -26.78 -7.54 13.13
CA ALA A 81 -25.77 -7.19 12.12
C ALA A 81 -24.84 -6.06 12.59
N GLN A 82 -23.55 -6.17 12.27
CA GLN A 82 -22.47 -5.31 12.75
C GLN A 82 -22.26 -4.06 11.88
N ARG A 83 -21.70 -3.03 12.49
CA ARG A 83 -21.20 -1.78 11.90
C ARG A 83 -19.68 -1.88 11.80
N ILE A 84 -19.16 -1.79 10.58
CA ILE A 84 -17.74 -2.04 10.31
C ILE A 84 -17.11 -0.77 9.77
N LEU A 85 -15.95 -0.39 10.31
CA LEU A 85 -15.10 0.67 9.76
C LEU A 85 -13.84 0.05 9.14
N LEU A 86 -13.60 0.37 7.88
CA LEU A 86 -12.44 -0.06 7.11
C LEU A 86 -11.50 1.13 6.86
N THR A 87 -10.19 0.91 6.88
CA THR A 87 -9.21 1.96 6.53
C THR A 87 -8.15 1.56 5.52
N ALA A 88 -7.81 2.48 4.63
CA ALA A 88 -6.75 2.34 3.63
C ALA A 88 -5.91 3.61 3.50
N SER A 89 -4.63 3.52 3.13
CA SER A 89 -3.75 4.72 3.07
C SER A 89 -2.80 4.75 1.89
N ASP A 90 -2.98 3.81 0.97
CA ASP A 90 -2.40 3.85 -0.35
C ASP A 90 -3.18 2.92 -1.29
N PRO A 91 -2.89 2.94 -2.60
CA PRO A 91 -3.55 2.07 -3.58
C PRO A 91 -3.50 0.57 -3.24
N TYR A 92 -2.43 0.12 -2.56
CA TYR A 92 -2.28 -1.28 -2.19
C TYR A 92 -3.28 -1.62 -1.08
N ASP A 93 -3.29 -0.87 0.02
CA ASP A 93 -4.25 -1.04 1.11
C ASP A 93 -5.69 -0.96 0.61
N PHE A 94 -5.92 -0.02 -0.30
CA PHE A 94 -7.23 0.21 -0.89
C PHE A 94 -7.71 -0.97 -1.72
N SER A 95 -6.85 -1.61 -2.51
CA SER A 95 -7.24 -2.81 -3.26
C SER A 95 -7.56 -4.02 -2.36
N ILE A 96 -6.98 -4.10 -1.16
CA ILE A 96 -7.38 -5.09 -0.14
C ILE A 96 -8.75 -4.73 0.43
N ILE A 97 -8.91 -3.49 0.90
CA ILE A 97 -10.13 -3.04 1.57
C ILE A 97 -11.34 -2.98 0.64
N SER A 98 -11.17 -2.58 -0.62
CA SER A 98 -12.28 -2.46 -1.59
C SER A 98 -12.92 -3.82 -1.89
N ALA A 99 -12.12 -4.88 -1.99
CA ALA A 99 -12.64 -6.23 -2.18
C ALA A 99 -13.44 -6.71 -0.96
N LEU A 100 -12.93 -6.46 0.25
CA LEU A 100 -13.66 -6.76 1.49
C LEU A 100 -14.94 -5.93 1.62
N ALA A 101 -14.90 -4.63 1.29
CA ALA A 101 -16.04 -3.74 1.31
C ALA A 101 -17.17 -4.21 0.38
N LYS A 102 -16.80 -4.73 -0.80
CA LYS A 102 -17.75 -5.28 -1.77
C LYS A 102 -18.45 -6.54 -1.26
N GLU A 103 -17.73 -7.46 -0.62
CA GLU A 103 -18.37 -8.63 -0.01
C GLU A 103 -19.29 -8.22 1.15
N LEU A 104 -18.80 -7.30 2.01
CA LEU A 104 -19.59 -6.74 3.11
C LEU A 104 -20.86 -6.02 2.65
N GLU A 105 -20.88 -5.41 1.45
CA GLU A 105 -22.08 -4.76 0.89
C GLU A 105 -23.22 -5.76 0.69
N THR A 106 -22.92 -7.02 0.41
CA THR A 106 -23.94 -8.07 0.21
C THR A 106 -24.14 -8.97 1.43
N ASP A 107 -23.22 -8.95 2.39
CA ASP A 107 -23.31 -9.77 3.61
C ASP A 107 -24.37 -9.26 4.59
N ARG A 108 -25.38 -10.09 4.89
CA ARG A 108 -26.49 -9.73 5.78
C ARG A 108 -26.08 -9.54 7.24
N ARG A 109 -24.91 -10.02 7.64
CA ARG A 109 -24.33 -9.80 8.98
C ARG A 109 -23.76 -8.40 9.13
N CYS A 110 -23.66 -7.61 8.05
CA CYS A 110 -23.23 -6.21 8.08
C CYS A 110 -24.40 -5.27 7.77
N ARG A 111 -24.64 -4.27 8.63
CA ARG A 111 -25.67 -3.23 8.42
C ARG A 111 -25.10 -1.87 8.03
N TYR A 112 -23.81 -1.63 8.31
CA TYR A 112 -23.14 -0.37 8.06
C TYR A 112 -21.67 -0.59 7.71
N ILE A 113 -21.19 0.10 6.67
CA ILE A 113 -19.78 0.13 6.28
C ILE A 113 -19.32 1.58 6.27
N GLY A 114 -18.30 1.88 7.05
CA GLY A 114 -17.50 3.10 6.91
C GLY A 114 -16.18 2.76 6.21
N LEU A 115 -15.71 3.63 5.34
CA LEU A 115 -14.41 3.54 4.70
C LEU A 115 -13.68 4.87 4.90
N ALA A 116 -12.55 4.85 5.61
CA ALA A 116 -11.69 6.02 5.79
C ALA A 116 -10.38 5.83 5.01
N THR A 117 -10.11 6.73 4.08
CA THR A 117 -8.94 6.66 3.21
C THR A 117 -8.11 7.92 3.30
N ASP A 118 -6.83 7.86 2.93
CA ASP A 118 -6.15 9.08 2.48
C ASP A 118 -6.73 9.56 1.14
N ASN A 119 -6.29 10.72 0.65
CA ASN A 119 -6.85 11.27 -0.59
C ASN A 119 -6.44 10.47 -1.83
N VAL A 120 -5.27 9.84 -1.85
CA VAL A 120 -4.82 9.02 -2.99
C VAL A 120 -5.72 7.80 -3.15
N ALA A 121 -5.89 7.00 -2.10
CA ALA A 121 -6.81 5.87 -2.11
C ALA A 121 -8.27 6.31 -2.30
N GLY A 122 -8.65 7.47 -1.76
CA GLY A 122 -10.02 7.98 -1.91
C GLY A 122 -10.32 8.45 -3.34
N GLN A 123 -9.35 9.00 -4.07
CA GLN A 123 -9.50 9.30 -5.50
C GLN A 123 -9.67 8.03 -6.34
N GLU A 124 -8.93 6.96 -6.02
CA GLU A 124 -9.12 5.66 -6.68
C GLU A 124 -10.51 5.09 -6.39
N PHE A 125 -11.02 5.21 -5.16
CA PHE A 125 -12.39 4.80 -4.83
C PHE A 125 -13.44 5.58 -5.61
N GLU A 126 -13.30 6.91 -5.69
CA GLU A 126 -14.18 7.75 -6.52
C GLU A 126 -14.16 7.32 -7.99
N GLN A 127 -12.99 7.02 -8.53
CA GLN A 127 -12.86 6.54 -9.91
C GLN A 127 -13.54 5.17 -10.08
N ILE A 128 -13.36 4.23 -9.15
CA ILE A 128 -14.04 2.92 -9.18
C ILE A 128 -15.56 3.08 -9.11
N LEU A 129 -16.07 3.99 -8.28
CA LEU A 129 -17.50 4.30 -8.23
C LEU A 129 -17.97 4.83 -9.59
N GLN A 130 -17.24 5.78 -10.18
CA GLN A 130 -17.57 6.36 -11.48
C GLN A 130 -17.52 5.33 -12.64
N GLU A 131 -16.47 4.50 -12.72
CA GLU A 131 -16.23 3.55 -13.80
C GLU A 131 -17.20 2.36 -13.78
N ASN A 132 -17.63 1.91 -12.59
CA ASN A 132 -18.60 0.82 -12.45
C ASN A 132 -20.05 1.26 -12.68
N SER A 133 -20.29 2.47 -13.20
CA SER A 133 -21.64 3.06 -13.32
C SER A 133 -22.39 3.18 -11.98
N LEU A 134 -21.65 3.16 -10.87
CA LEU A 134 -22.11 3.56 -9.55
C LEU A 134 -21.93 5.08 -9.45
N ASP A 135 -22.70 5.81 -10.26
CA ASP A 135 -22.93 7.24 -10.08
C ASP A 135 -23.08 7.49 -8.56
N ILE A 136 -22.26 8.33 -7.95
CA ILE A 136 -22.32 8.57 -6.49
C ILE A 136 -23.70 9.09 -6.08
N SER A 137 -24.47 9.65 -7.02
CA SER A 137 -25.88 10.01 -6.81
C SER A 137 -26.87 8.82 -6.87
N LYS A 138 -26.40 7.63 -7.26
CA LYS A 138 -27.15 6.35 -7.36
C LYS A 138 -26.54 5.18 -6.60
N SER A 139 -25.27 5.25 -6.22
CA SER A 139 -24.67 4.33 -5.27
C SER A 139 -25.21 4.66 -3.88
N ASN A 140 -25.34 3.65 -3.03
CA ASN A 140 -25.74 3.88 -1.64
C ASN A 140 -24.58 4.47 -0.80
N TRP A 141 -23.42 4.69 -1.43
CA TRP A 141 -22.24 5.29 -0.83
C TRP A 141 -22.33 6.80 -0.83
N ARG A 142 -22.09 7.42 0.32
CA ARG A 142 -22.05 8.88 0.46
C ARG A 142 -20.64 9.32 0.88
N GLU A 143 -20.12 10.35 0.22
CA GLU A 143 -18.81 10.96 0.53
C GLU A 143 -18.99 12.13 1.51
N ILE A 144 -18.09 12.25 2.49
CA ILE A 144 -17.90 13.47 3.28
C ILE A 144 -16.51 14.02 2.99
N LYS A 145 -16.44 15.24 2.46
CA LYS A 145 -15.17 15.96 2.25
C LYS A 145 -14.76 16.66 3.54
N GLY A 146 -13.45 16.73 3.81
CA GLY A 146 -12.94 17.36 5.03
C GLY A 146 -13.33 18.84 5.17
N GLY A 147 -13.62 19.51 4.05
CA GLY A 147 -14.13 20.90 4.01
C GLY A 147 -15.59 21.07 4.46
N ASP A 148 -16.38 20.00 4.52
CA ASP A 148 -17.79 20.04 4.95
C ASP A 148 -17.96 19.86 6.47
N ILE A 149 -16.85 19.66 7.20
CA ILE A 149 -16.81 19.57 8.68
C ILE A 149 -17.02 20.97 9.28
N ARG A 150 -18.27 21.45 9.26
CA ARG A 150 -18.66 22.72 9.88
C ARG A 150 -18.68 22.58 11.41
N ASP A 151 -17.76 23.27 12.06
CA ASP A 151 -17.93 24.01 13.32
C ASP A 151 -18.90 23.36 14.36
N VAL A 152 -18.63 22.11 14.75
CA VAL A 152 -19.39 21.45 15.83
C VAL A 152 -18.72 21.71 17.17
N GLY A 153 -19.04 22.87 17.74
CA GLY A 153 -19.02 23.08 19.20
C GLY A 153 -17.63 23.18 19.84
N SER A 154 -17.08 24.39 19.82
CA SER A 154 -16.04 24.85 20.75
C SER A 154 -16.45 24.64 22.21
N GLN A 155 -16.12 23.51 22.84
CA GLN A 155 -15.93 23.41 24.31
C GLN A 155 -15.42 22.07 24.87
N ALA A 156 -15.09 21.06 24.06
CA ALA A 156 -14.37 19.90 24.57
C ALA A 156 -12.89 20.26 24.80
N THR A 157 -12.39 20.04 26.00
CA THR A 157 -10.96 20.17 26.33
C THR A 157 -10.21 19.07 25.58
N TYR A 158 -9.65 19.45 24.43
CA TYR A 158 -8.93 18.59 23.49
C TYR A 158 -7.65 18.04 24.14
N ASN A 159 -7.61 16.72 24.35
CA ASN A 159 -6.34 15.99 24.34
C ASN A 159 -5.82 15.95 22.89
N LYS A 160 -4.50 15.98 22.75
CA LYS A 160 -3.78 16.59 21.63
C LYS A 160 -3.78 15.87 20.28
N ASP A 161 -4.42 14.72 20.12
CA ASP A 161 -4.19 13.90 18.93
C ASP A 161 -5.55 13.42 18.34
N TYR A 162 -5.79 13.71 17.05
CA TYR A 162 -6.84 13.14 16.18
C TYR A 162 -8.31 13.65 16.24
N PRO A 163 -8.59 14.95 16.02
CA PRO A 163 -9.96 15.50 16.02
C PRO A 163 -10.77 15.26 14.72
N VAL A 164 -10.15 15.06 13.55
CA VAL A 164 -10.90 14.92 12.27
C VAL A 164 -11.78 13.66 12.26
N ILE A 165 -11.24 12.52 12.71
CA ILE A 165 -11.99 11.26 12.70
C ILE A 165 -13.09 11.23 13.79
N ALA A 166 -12.89 11.94 14.91
CA ALA A 166 -13.90 12.08 15.95
C ALA A 166 -15.08 12.98 15.53
N ASP A 167 -14.83 14.01 14.71
CA ASP A 167 -15.88 14.85 14.14
C ASP A 167 -16.63 14.12 13.00
N MET A 168 -15.96 13.24 12.24
CA MET A 168 -16.57 12.38 11.21
C MET A 168 -17.62 11.41 11.77
N LEU A 169 -17.43 10.93 13.01
CA LEU A 169 -18.40 10.05 13.69
C LEU A 169 -19.68 10.75 14.12
N LYS A 170 -19.64 12.08 14.32
CA LYS A 170 -20.81 12.87 14.75
C LYS A 170 -21.75 13.24 13.61
N MET A 171 -21.33 13.08 12.36
CA MET A 171 -22.00 13.67 11.21
C MET A 171 -23.05 12.78 10.51
N ASN A 172 -23.34 11.57 11.01
CA ASN A 172 -24.28 10.65 10.35
C ASN A 172 -25.28 9.88 11.23
N VAL A 173 -25.74 10.47 12.34
CA VAL A 173 -27.01 10.04 12.95
C VAL A 173 -27.85 11.28 13.27
N PRO A 174 -29.06 11.43 12.72
CA PRO A 174 -29.95 12.50 13.13
C PRO A 174 -30.58 12.15 14.48
N ASP A 175 -30.05 12.70 15.57
CA ASP A 175 -30.89 13.06 16.71
C ASP A 175 -30.44 14.39 17.34
N GLU A 176 -31.17 15.46 17.04
CA GLU A 176 -30.91 16.82 17.54
C GLU A 176 -31.18 16.97 19.05
N LYS A 177 -31.59 15.92 19.76
CA LYS A 177 -32.15 16.05 21.12
C LYS A 177 -31.31 15.53 22.27
N THR A 178 -30.34 14.67 22.04
CA THR A 178 -29.58 14.03 23.13
C THR A 178 -28.08 14.23 22.93
N LYS A 179 -27.49 15.16 23.69
CA LYS A 179 -26.05 15.46 23.69
C LYS A 179 -25.19 14.36 24.34
N GLU A 180 -25.57 13.09 24.20
CA GLU A 180 -24.83 11.92 24.67
C GLU A 180 -24.72 10.91 23.53
N HIS A 181 -23.50 10.47 23.23
CA HIS A 181 -23.24 9.38 22.29
C HIS A 181 -23.89 8.11 22.83
N THR A 182 -24.95 7.64 22.17
CA THR A 182 -25.59 6.37 22.55
C THR A 182 -24.78 5.21 21.98
N LYS A 183 -24.88 4.03 22.61
CA LYS A 183 -24.25 2.78 22.14
C LYS A 183 -24.69 2.37 20.72
N GLU A 184 -25.71 3.02 20.16
CA GLU A 184 -26.18 2.83 18.78
C GLU A 184 -25.28 3.53 17.73
N GLU A 185 -24.37 4.41 18.18
CA GLU A 185 -23.48 5.19 17.31
C GLU A 185 -22.07 4.60 17.15
N SER A 186 -21.69 3.59 17.97
CA SER A 186 -20.36 2.96 17.92
C SER A 186 -20.16 2.06 16.70
N MET A 187 -18.92 1.90 16.27
CA MET A 187 -18.56 0.81 15.34
C MET A 187 -18.45 -0.47 16.15
N ASP A 188 -18.91 -1.60 15.62
CA ASP A 188 -18.77 -2.90 16.28
C ASP A 188 -17.35 -3.46 15.99
N VAL A 189 -16.86 -3.27 14.76
CA VAL A 189 -15.54 -3.72 14.30
C VAL A 189 -14.81 -2.60 13.57
N VAL A 190 -13.53 -2.40 13.89
CA VAL A 190 -12.60 -1.56 13.12
C VAL A 190 -11.55 -2.46 12.50
N ILE A 191 -11.33 -2.31 11.20
CA ILE A 191 -10.33 -3.04 10.43
C ILE A 191 -9.40 -2.04 9.77
N GLY A 192 -8.11 -2.21 9.96
CA GLY A 192 -7.14 -1.43 9.21
C GLY A 192 -6.09 -2.29 8.54
N VAL A 193 -5.55 -1.77 7.44
CA VAL A 193 -4.40 -2.32 6.74
C VAL A 193 -3.18 -1.47 7.07
N ASN A 194 -2.05 -2.14 7.32
CA ASN A 194 -0.69 -1.62 7.52
C ASN A 194 -0.53 -0.08 7.43
N ALA A 195 -0.06 0.59 8.49
CA ALA A 195 0.11 2.04 8.43
C ALA A 195 1.27 2.41 7.53
N SER A 196 1.04 3.28 6.54
CA SER A 196 2.06 4.23 6.14
C SER A 196 2.24 5.28 7.25
N LYS A 197 3.40 5.95 7.32
CA LYS A 197 3.59 7.15 8.14
C LYS A 197 2.43 8.09 7.74
N ASN A 198 1.49 8.36 8.67
CA ASN A 198 0.26 9.17 8.51
C ASN A 198 -1.00 8.50 7.94
N SER A 199 -1.06 7.18 7.90
CA SER A 199 -2.31 6.48 7.66
C SER A 199 -3.39 6.83 8.72
N PRO A 200 -4.69 6.94 8.38
CA PRO A 200 -5.78 7.00 9.36
C PRO A 200 -5.76 5.85 10.36
N ILE A 201 -5.13 4.70 10.01
CA ILE A 201 -4.97 3.58 10.93
C ILE A 201 -4.09 3.94 12.14
N GLY A 202 -3.08 4.81 11.99
CA GLY A 202 -2.21 5.20 13.10
C GLY A 202 -3.00 5.84 14.24
N GLY A 203 -3.94 6.72 13.91
CA GLY A 203 -4.88 7.28 14.89
C GLY A 203 -5.85 6.24 15.45
N LEU A 204 -6.30 5.28 14.64
CA LEU A 204 -7.25 4.25 15.06
C LEU A 204 -6.64 3.18 15.96
N LEU A 205 -5.36 2.82 15.79
CA LEU A 205 -4.68 1.89 16.71
C LEU A 205 -4.71 2.40 18.15
N HIS A 206 -4.68 3.72 18.35
CA HIS A 206 -4.79 4.32 19.68
C HIS A 206 -6.22 4.62 20.11
N SER A 207 -7.14 4.86 19.18
CA SER A 207 -8.46 5.42 19.49
C SER A 207 -9.66 4.56 19.14
N ALA A 208 -9.51 3.43 18.41
CA ALA A 208 -10.63 2.59 17.98
C ALA A 208 -11.57 2.22 19.13
N LYS A 209 -11.05 1.59 20.19
CA LYS A 209 -11.88 1.18 21.34
C LYS A 209 -12.40 2.35 22.16
N SER A 210 -11.59 3.41 22.34
CA SER A 210 -11.94 4.53 23.23
C SER A 210 -12.83 5.60 22.59
N SER A 211 -12.65 5.87 21.30
CA SER A 211 -13.29 6.96 20.56
C SER A 211 -14.33 6.46 19.56
N PHE A 212 -14.20 5.23 19.03
CA PHE A 212 -15.18 4.61 18.13
C PHE A 212 -16.09 3.63 18.85
N GLY A 213 -15.81 3.34 20.13
CA GLY A 213 -16.52 2.33 20.91
C GLY A 213 -16.41 0.93 20.32
N ALA A 214 -15.35 0.67 19.54
CA ALA A 214 -15.16 -0.60 18.86
C ALA A 214 -15.04 -1.75 19.84
N ASP A 215 -15.86 -2.79 19.66
CA ASP A 215 -15.72 -4.04 20.40
C ASP A 215 -14.49 -4.81 19.92
N LYS A 216 -14.20 -4.74 18.61
CA LYS A 216 -13.03 -5.38 17.98
C LYS A 216 -12.19 -4.44 17.13
N LEU A 217 -10.87 -4.62 17.21
CA LEU A 217 -9.87 -4.03 16.32
C LEU A 217 -9.07 -5.14 15.62
N LEU A 218 -9.17 -5.20 14.30
CA LEU A 218 -8.47 -6.15 13.45
C LEU A 218 -7.40 -5.42 12.61
N LEU A 219 -6.23 -6.03 12.47
CA LEU A 219 -5.13 -5.50 11.66
C LEU A 219 -4.80 -6.47 10.52
N ILE A 220 -4.83 -6.01 9.27
CA ILE A 220 -4.35 -6.77 8.10
C ILE A 220 -2.89 -6.38 7.83
N VAL A 221 -2.03 -7.37 7.71
CA VAL A 221 -0.58 -7.18 7.48
C VAL A 221 -0.10 -7.82 6.19
N GLY A 222 1.08 -7.39 5.72
CA GLY A 222 1.79 -8.02 4.61
C GLY A 222 2.77 -9.10 5.07
N TRP A 223 3.62 -9.57 4.14
CA TRP A 223 4.67 -10.57 4.43
C TRP A 223 5.78 -10.08 5.34
N ASN A 224 6.00 -8.77 5.41
CA ASN A 224 6.92 -8.14 6.36
C ASN A 224 6.31 -7.96 7.77
N GLY A 225 5.12 -8.50 8.01
CA GLY A 225 4.40 -8.40 9.27
C GLY A 225 3.85 -7.00 9.53
N VAL A 226 3.89 -6.56 10.78
CA VAL A 226 3.46 -5.21 11.17
C VAL A 226 4.58 -4.24 10.77
N GLY A 227 4.45 -3.63 9.60
CA GLY A 227 5.50 -2.81 8.96
C GLY A 227 5.17 -1.31 8.89
N GLY A 228 6.05 -0.55 8.24
CA GLY A 228 5.82 0.86 7.93
C GLY A 228 5.68 1.78 9.15
N GLY A 229 4.69 2.67 9.12
CA GLY A 229 4.35 3.63 10.16
C GLY A 229 3.84 3.02 11.47
N ASN A 230 3.55 1.71 11.51
CA ASN A 230 3.21 1.00 12.76
C ASN A 230 4.46 0.49 13.49
N ARG A 231 5.63 0.49 12.84
CA ARG A 231 6.87 0.01 13.44
C ARG A 231 7.26 0.84 14.67
N ASP A 232 7.10 2.15 14.59
CA ASP A 232 7.24 3.05 15.74
C ASP A 232 6.30 2.66 16.90
N ALA A 233 5.06 2.26 16.60
CA ALA A 233 4.09 1.85 17.60
C ALA A 233 4.48 0.50 18.24
N ILE A 234 5.08 -0.42 17.48
CA ILE A 234 5.68 -1.66 18.01
C ILE A 234 6.88 -1.33 18.91
N GLU A 235 7.81 -0.51 18.44
CA GLU A 235 9.05 -0.17 19.15
C GLU A 235 8.80 0.61 20.44
N LYS A 236 7.77 1.48 20.43
CA LYS A 236 7.34 2.24 21.61
C LYS A 236 6.34 1.46 22.48
N GLY A 237 5.83 0.32 22.00
CA GLY A 237 4.86 -0.53 22.70
C GLY A 237 3.51 0.15 22.93
N GLU A 238 3.11 1.08 22.06
CA GLU A 238 1.90 1.89 22.25
C GLU A 238 0.74 1.39 21.38
N GLY A 239 -0.41 1.04 21.98
CA GLY A 239 -1.65 0.73 21.26
C GLY A 239 -1.75 -0.69 20.72
N MET A 240 -0.66 -1.46 20.73
CA MET A 240 -0.66 -2.87 20.29
C MET A 240 -1.53 -3.77 21.17
N GLU A 241 -1.68 -3.42 22.45
CA GLU A 241 -2.57 -4.11 23.40
C GLU A 241 -4.06 -3.98 23.06
N LYS A 242 -4.42 -3.07 22.15
CA LYS A 242 -5.81 -2.84 21.73
C LYS A 242 -6.22 -3.72 20.55
N ILE A 243 -5.26 -4.28 19.82
CA ILE A 243 -5.51 -5.13 18.65
C ILE A 243 -6.00 -6.50 19.15
N ASP A 244 -7.15 -6.94 18.65
CA ASP A 244 -7.74 -8.23 19.03
C ASP A 244 -7.30 -9.36 18.11
N THR A 245 -7.02 -9.08 16.84
CA THR A 245 -6.58 -10.09 15.88
C THR A 245 -5.75 -9.47 14.75
N ILE A 246 -4.70 -10.18 14.34
CA ILE A 246 -3.85 -9.83 13.19
C ILE A 246 -4.10 -10.85 12.08
N LEU A 247 -4.48 -10.38 10.90
CA LEU A 247 -4.80 -11.19 9.71
C LEU A 247 -3.58 -11.21 8.77
N CYS A 248 -3.07 -12.40 8.52
CA CYS A 248 -1.83 -12.62 7.76
C CYS A 248 -2.10 -13.32 6.42
N PRO A 249 -1.28 -13.04 5.38
CA PRO A 249 -1.40 -13.72 4.10
C PRO A 249 -1.06 -15.22 4.17
N ASP A 250 -0.04 -15.60 4.94
CA ASP A 250 0.42 -16.98 5.07
C ASP A 250 1.16 -17.22 6.40
N GLU A 251 1.64 -18.45 6.59
CA GLU A 251 2.40 -18.88 7.77
C GLU A 251 3.75 -18.18 7.91
N LEU A 252 4.37 -17.75 6.79
CA LEU A 252 5.60 -16.96 6.83
C LEU A 252 5.32 -15.60 7.49
N ALA A 253 4.28 -14.91 7.04
CA ALA A 253 3.87 -13.63 7.64
C ALA A 253 3.45 -13.80 9.11
N GLN A 254 2.73 -14.87 9.45
CA GLN A 254 2.38 -15.18 10.85
C GLN A 254 3.63 -15.33 11.73
N ALA A 255 4.66 -16.04 11.24
CA ALA A 255 5.92 -16.20 11.96
C ALA A 255 6.64 -14.85 12.15
N VAL A 256 6.68 -14.01 11.11
CA VAL A 256 7.28 -12.66 11.18
C VAL A 256 6.56 -11.79 12.22
N VAL A 257 5.23 -11.77 12.23
CA VAL A 257 4.43 -11.05 13.24
C VAL A 257 4.72 -11.58 14.64
N LYS A 258 4.73 -12.90 14.82
CA LYS A 258 4.97 -13.50 16.14
C LYS A 258 6.36 -13.16 16.69
N ARG A 259 7.37 -13.01 15.83
CA ARG A 259 8.67 -12.48 16.22
C ARG A 259 8.60 -11.01 16.64
N GLN A 260 7.94 -10.18 15.84
CA GLN A 260 7.81 -8.75 16.11
C GLN A 260 7.03 -8.47 17.41
N LEU A 261 6.04 -9.32 17.71
CA LEU A 261 5.17 -9.23 18.87
C LEU A 261 5.17 -10.55 19.65
N PRO A 262 6.26 -10.86 20.39
CA PRO A 262 6.43 -12.15 21.05
C PRO A 262 5.34 -12.43 22.09
N ASP A 263 4.78 -11.39 22.71
CA ASP A 263 3.74 -11.50 23.73
C ASP A 263 2.31 -11.55 23.16
N PHE A 264 2.12 -11.30 21.86
CA PHE A 264 0.79 -11.36 21.24
C PHE A 264 0.34 -12.82 21.07
N PRO A 265 -0.89 -13.21 21.46
CA PRO A 265 -1.33 -14.61 21.40
C PRO A 265 -1.28 -15.17 19.97
N LEU A 266 -0.76 -16.39 19.79
CA LEU A 266 -0.58 -16.96 18.46
C LEU A 266 -1.93 -17.28 17.79
N GLU A 267 -2.91 -17.69 18.60
CA GLU A 267 -4.31 -17.91 18.21
C GLU A 267 -5.00 -16.65 17.68
N ASP A 268 -4.46 -15.47 17.99
CA ASP A 268 -4.94 -14.17 17.52
C ASP A 268 -4.15 -13.64 16.32
N ILE A 269 -3.17 -14.40 15.81
CA ILE A 269 -2.49 -14.13 14.54
C ILE A 269 -3.00 -15.17 13.54
N VAL A 270 -4.01 -14.80 12.74
CA VAL A 270 -4.77 -15.74 11.90
C VAL A 270 -4.32 -15.65 10.46
N VAL A 271 -4.00 -16.80 9.86
CA VAL A 271 -3.69 -16.90 8.42
C VAL A 271 -4.99 -16.92 7.62
N THR A 272 -5.30 -15.80 6.98
CA THR A 272 -6.50 -15.65 6.15
C THR A 272 -6.19 -15.61 4.67
N GLY A 273 -4.96 -15.32 4.27
CA GLY A 273 -4.71 -14.81 2.91
C GLY A 273 -5.00 -13.32 2.83
N THR A 274 -5.05 -12.76 1.61
CA THR A 274 -5.54 -11.40 1.35
C THR A 274 -6.44 -11.40 0.11
N PRO A 275 -7.39 -10.46 -0.01
CA PRO A 275 -8.21 -10.35 -1.22
C PRO A 275 -7.40 -10.17 -2.52
N GLN A 276 -6.17 -9.64 -2.43
CA GLN A 276 -5.26 -9.59 -3.58
C GLN A 276 -4.77 -10.99 -4.00
N ILE A 277 -4.56 -11.91 -3.07
CA ILE A 277 -4.26 -13.32 -3.38
C ILE A 277 -5.43 -13.94 -4.16
N ASP A 278 -6.67 -13.68 -3.75
CA ASP A 278 -7.86 -14.17 -4.45
C ASP A 278 -7.95 -13.60 -5.87
N ALA A 279 -7.68 -12.31 -6.04
CA ALA A 279 -7.64 -11.66 -7.35
C ALA A 279 -6.57 -12.29 -8.27
N ILE A 280 -5.39 -12.61 -7.75
CA ILE A 280 -4.34 -13.31 -8.51
C ILE A 280 -4.77 -14.73 -8.86
N ARG A 281 -5.40 -15.47 -7.95
CA ARG A 281 -5.93 -16.81 -8.21
C ARG A 281 -6.97 -16.79 -9.32
N GLU A 282 -7.86 -15.81 -9.33
CA GLU A 282 -8.86 -15.64 -10.39
C GLU A 282 -8.19 -15.28 -11.72
N ALA A 283 -7.31 -14.28 -11.74
CA ALA A 283 -6.59 -13.86 -12.94
C ALA A 283 -5.75 -15.00 -13.52
N ASN A 284 -5.21 -15.89 -12.69
CA ASN A 284 -4.45 -17.06 -13.11
C ASN A 284 -5.27 -18.06 -13.94
N LYS A 285 -6.60 -18.08 -13.84
CA LYS A 285 -7.45 -18.89 -14.74
C LYS A 285 -7.31 -18.48 -16.20
N SER A 286 -6.84 -17.26 -16.45
CA SER A 286 -6.54 -16.71 -17.78
C SER A 286 -5.11 -16.17 -17.86
N ALA A 287 -4.16 -16.75 -17.11
CA ALA A 287 -2.80 -16.25 -16.97
C ALA A 287 -2.10 -15.99 -18.31
N ASP A 288 -2.21 -16.91 -19.26
CA ASP A 288 -1.55 -16.81 -20.57
C ASP A 288 -2.08 -15.61 -21.37
N LYS A 289 -3.40 -15.38 -21.32
CA LYS A 289 -4.03 -14.21 -21.93
C LYS A 289 -3.57 -12.92 -21.27
N TYR A 290 -3.52 -12.87 -19.94
CA TYR A 290 -3.01 -11.70 -19.23
C TYR A 290 -1.55 -11.41 -19.57
N ALA A 291 -0.71 -12.44 -19.61
CA ALA A 291 0.70 -12.31 -19.98
C ALA A 291 0.86 -11.81 -21.42
N GLN A 292 0.13 -12.40 -22.37
CA GLN A 292 0.15 -12.00 -23.78
C GLN A 292 -0.28 -10.53 -23.94
N GLN A 293 -1.44 -10.14 -23.40
CA GLN A 293 -1.96 -8.78 -23.50
C GLN A 293 -1.01 -7.75 -22.86
N SER A 294 -0.41 -8.10 -21.72
CA SER A 294 0.51 -7.21 -21.01
C SER A 294 1.83 -7.04 -21.78
N ARG A 295 2.32 -8.11 -22.43
CA ARG A 295 3.52 -8.06 -23.29
C ARG A 295 3.27 -7.29 -24.58
N GLU A 296 2.13 -7.52 -25.23
CA GLU A 296 1.72 -6.80 -26.43
C GLU A 296 1.63 -5.29 -26.16
N ALA A 297 1.03 -4.89 -25.03
CA ALA A 297 0.93 -3.49 -24.62
C ALA A 297 2.29 -2.80 -24.42
N LEU A 298 3.31 -3.56 -23.99
CA LEU A 298 4.68 -3.09 -23.79
C LEU A 298 5.59 -3.30 -25.02
N GLY A 299 5.09 -3.92 -26.09
CA GLY A 299 5.90 -4.28 -27.26
C GLY A 299 7.02 -5.29 -26.96
N ILE A 300 6.78 -6.18 -26.00
CA ILE A 300 7.68 -7.28 -25.62
C ILE A 300 7.33 -8.50 -26.46
N SER A 301 8.33 -9.12 -27.08
CA SER A 301 8.14 -10.35 -27.86
C SER A 301 7.78 -11.52 -26.95
N GLU A 302 6.95 -12.45 -27.42
CA GLU A 302 6.50 -13.61 -26.63
C GLU A 302 7.65 -14.54 -26.21
N ASP A 303 8.71 -14.60 -27.01
CA ASP A 303 9.92 -15.41 -26.80
C ASP A 303 11.00 -14.69 -25.97
N ALA A 304 10.82 -13.41 -25.66
CA ALA A 304 11.75 -12.67 -24.82
C ALA A 304 11.61 -13.10 -23.35
N VAL A 305 12.73 -13.15 -22.64
CA VAL A 305 12.75 -13.26 -21.18
C VAL A 305 12.54 -11.87 -20.60
N ALA A 306 11.38 -11.67 -19.97
CA ALA A 306 11.01 -10.40 -19.36
C ALA A 306 11.39 -10.36 -17.88
N ILE A 307 12.15 -9.35 -17.48
CA ILE A 307 12.66 -9.15 -16.13
C ILE A 307 12.12 -7.80 -15.64
N ALA A 308 11.38 -7.78 -14.54
CA ALA A 308 10.93 -6.53 -13.91
C ALA A 308 11.79 -6.21 -12.69
N TYR A 309 12.37 -5.02 -12.65
CA TYR A 309 12.95 -4.44 -11.45
C TYR A 309 11.93 -3.47 -10.83
N LEU A 310 11.64 -3.66 -9.55
CA LEU A 310 10.75 -2.81 -8.77
C LEU A 310 11.58 -2.00 -7.76
N GLY A 311 11.63 -0.69 -7.97
CA GLY A 311 12.32 0.24 -7.08
C GLY A 311 11.55 0.52 -5.80
N GLY A 312 12.31 0.70 -4.71
CA GLY A 312 11.81 1.21 -3.44
C GLY A 312 12.02 2.72 -3.31
N ARG A 313 11.70 3.30 -2.15
CA ARG A 313 12.13 4.66 -1.80
C ARG A 313 13.30 4.56 -0.83
N SER A 314 14.46 5.08 -1.19
CA SER A 314 15.61 5.08 -0.28
C SER A 314 15.31 5.79 1.05
N SER A 315 14.44 6.81 1.03
CA SER A 315 13.97 7.52 2.24
C SER A 315 13.19 6.65 3.23
N ASP A 316 12.55 5.56 2.78
CA ASP A 316 11.80 4.67 3.68
C ASP A 316 12.74 3.86 4.60
N HIS A 317 14.05 3.95 4.35
CA HIS A 317 15.08 3.27 5.12
C HIS A 317 16.01 4.23 5.86
N GLU A 318 15.82 5.55 5.78
CA GLU A 318 16.76 6.56 6.31
C GLU A 318 17.02 6.46 7.81
N ASP A 319 16.05 5.93 8.56
CA ASP A 319 16.15 5.72 10.01
C ASP A 319 16.94 4.44 10.38
N MET A 320 17.32 3.61 9.40
CA MET A 320 18.14 2.42 9.63
C MET A 320 19.62 2.79 9.79
N GLU A 321 20.25 2.23 10.81
CA GLU A 321 21.68 2.43 11.05
C GLU A 321 22.51 1.95 9.83
N ASP A 322 23.44 2.82 9.40
CA ASP A 322 24.40 2.59 8.32
C ASP A 322 23.84 2.28 6.93
N ILE A 323 22.55 2.51 6.64
CA ILE A 323 22.01 2.29 5.29
C ILE A 323 22.62 3.27 4.27
N ASN A 324 22.85 2.80 3.05
CA ASN A 324 23.20 3.69 1.95
C ASN A 324 21.96 4.46 1.45
N LEU A 325 21.97 5.80 1.53
CA LEU A 325 20.84 6.62 1.08
C LEU A 325 20.62 6.60 -0.44
N GLN A 326 21.54 6.01 -1.22
CA GLN A 326 21.39 5.76 -2.66
C GLN A 326 21.14 4.27 -2.95
N VAL A 327 20.63 3.51 -1.97
CA VAL A 327 20.47 2.06 -2.09
C VAL A 327 19.63 1.67 -3.30
N ASN A 328 18.55 2.40 -3.61
CA ASN A 328 17.68 2.10 -4.74
C ASN A 328 18.39 2.33 -6.09
N GLU A 329 19.12 3.43 -6.23
CA GLU A 329 19.86 3.79 -7.44
C GLU A 329 21.01 2.80 -7.69
N ILE A 330 21.79 2.48 -6.65
CA ILE A 330 22.92 1.56 -6.74
C ILE A 330 22.46 0.12 -7.07
N THR A 331 21.40 -0.36 -6.40
CA THR A 331 20.87 -1.70 -6.66
C THR A 331 20.23 -1.82 -8.05
N CYS A 332 19.61 -0.75 -8.55
CA CYS A 332 19.12 -0.66 -9.93
C CYS A 332 20.27 -0.73 -10.94
N GLU A 333 21.29 0.13 -10.80
CA GLU A 333 22.46 0.18 -11.68
C GLU A 333 23.15 -1.19 -11.75
N ARG A 334 23.39 -1.82 -10.60
CA ARG A 334 24.02 -3.15 -10.53
C ARG A 334 23.14 -4.24 -11.14
N THR A 335 21.81 -4.14 -11.02
CA THR A 335 20.89 -5.08 -11.68
C THR A 335 20.91 -4.90 -13.19
N VAL A 336 20.85 -3.67 -13.68
CA VAL A 336 20.94 -3.34 -15.11
C VAL A 336 22.24 -3.89 -15.70
N ALA A 337 23.38 -3.66 -15.05
CA ALA A 337 24.67 -4.20 -15.46
C ALA A 337 24.67 -5.74 -15.51
N ALA A 338 24.10 -6.40 -14.50
CA ALA A 338 24.03 -7.86 -14.45
C ALA A 338 23.19 -8.44 -15.61
N VAL A 339 22.07 -7.80 -15.96
CA VAL A 339 21.20 -8.22 -17.07
C VAL A 339 21.84 -7.93 -18.43
N ILE A 340 22.55 -6.80 -18.59
CA ILE A 340 23.33 -6.52 -19.81
C ILE A 340 24.40 -7.59 -20.02
N GLU A 341 25.15 -7.94 -18.98
CA GLU A 341 26.19 -8.98 -19.08
C GLU A 341 25.59 -10.37 -19.34
N LEU A 342 24.39 -10.65 -18.82
CA LEU A 342 23.65 -11.87 -19.15
C LEU A 342 23.27 -11.90 -20.64
N ALA A 343 22.78 -10.78 -21.19
CA ALA A 343 22.41 -10.67 -22.60
C ALA A 343 23.62 -10.85 -23.52
N LYS A 344 24.78 -10.25 -23.18
CA LYS A 344 26.05 -10.45 -23.91
C LYS A 344 26.50 -11.90 -23.95
N LYS A 345 26.32 -12.65 -22.85
CA LYS A 345 26.70 -14.07 -22.75
C LYS A 345 25.74 -15.00 -23.48
N ASN A 346 24.52 -14.54 -23.81
CA ASN A 346 23.46 -15.34 -24.41
C ASN A 346 22.82 -14.58 -25.58
N SER A 347 23.60 -14.33 -26.63
CA SER A 347 23.17 -13.56 -27.82
C SER A 347 21.93 -14.11 -28.52
N ASP A 348 21.65 -15.40 -28.36
CA ASP A 348 20.55 -16.10 -29.02
C ASP A 348 19.21 -15.96 -28.28
N ILE A 349 19.20 -15.30 -27.12
CA ILE A 349 18.01 -15.08 -26.30
C ILE A 349 17.69 -13.59 -26.30
N SER A 350 16.42 -13.24 -26.54
CA SER A 350 15.94 -11.87 -26.40
C SER A 350 15.52 -11.57 -24.96
N TYR A 351 15.78 -10.35 -24.49
CA TYR A 351 15.47 -9.90 -23.13
C TYR A 351 14.68 -8.58 -23.15
N ALA A 352 13.82 -8.42 -22.17
CA ALA A 352 13.21 -7.13 -21.82
C ALA A 352 13.43 -6.84 -20.34
N LEU A 353 14.07 -5.72 -20.01
CA LEU A 353 14.23 -5.23 -18.64
C LEU A 353 13.28 -4.07 -18.39
N LEU A 354 12.32 -4.29 -17.51
CA LEU A 354 11.26 -3.36 -17.15
C LEU A 354 11.66 -2.65 -15.85
N LEU A 355 11.90 -1.35 -15.91
CA LEU A 355 12.30 -0.55 -14.75
C LEU A 355 11.09 0.22 -14.21
N ARG A 356 10.67 -0.09 -12.97
CA ARG A 356 9.57 0.60 -12.30
C ARG A 356 10.05 1.29 -11.02
N PRO A 357 10.19 2.63 -11.00
CA PRO A 357 10.48 3.36 -9.77
C PRO A 357 9.26 3.33 -8.84
N HIS A 358 9.48 3.56 -7.55
CA HIS A 358 8.37 3.80 -6.62
C HIS A 358 7.68 5.13 -6.98
N PRO A 359 6.32 5.21 -7.02
CA PRO A 359 5.61 6.40 -7.50
C PRO A 359 5.87 7.65 -6.66
N ARG A 360 6.18 7.46 -5.37
CA ARG A 360 6.49 8.52 -4.39
C ARG A 360 8.00 8.81 -4.24
N ASP A 361 8.86 8.19 -5.05
CA ASP A 361 10.31 8.45 -4.99
C ASP A 361 10.63 9.81 -5.66
N PRO A 362 11.24 10.78 -4.94
CA PRO A 362 11.67 12.04 -5.55
C PRO A 362 12.75 11.84 -6.64
N ASN A 363 13.52 10.74 -6.59
CA ASN A 363 14.65 10.50 -7.49
C ASN A 363 14.30 9.61 -8.69
N LYS A 364 13.00 9.40 -8.99
CA LYS A 364 12.53 8.52 -10.07
C LYS A 364 13.16 8.81 -11.44
N ASP A 365 13.48 10.07 -11.74
CA ASP A 365 14.08 10.43 -13.03
C ASP A 365 15.54 9.96 -13.12
N GLU A 366 16.30 10.05 -12.03
CA GLU A 366 17.66 9.52 -11.96
C GLU A 366 17.66 7.99 -12.11
N PHE A 367 16.71 7.33 -11.43
CA PHE A 367 16.47 5.90 -11.56
C PHE A 367 16.19 5.48 -13.01
N LEU A 368 15.43 6.27 -13.76
CA LEU A 368 15.07 5.97 -15.15
C LEU A 368 16.17 6.28 -16.17
N ARG A 369 17.22 7.05 -15.81
CA ARG A 369 18.37 7.27 -16.72
C ARG A 369 19.08 5.99 -17.13
N GLN A 370 18.92 4.91 -16.36
CA GLN A 370 19.45 3.59 -16.70
C GLN A 370 18.93 3.05 -18.05
N ILE A 371 17.81 3.59 -18.57
CA ILE A 371 17.26 3.24 -19.88
C ILE A 371 18.14 3.75 -21.03
N GLU A 372 18.93 4.80 -20.81
CA GLU A 372 19.77 5.44 -21.84
C GLU A 372 21.11 4.74 -22.04
N GLN A 373 21.39 3.65 -21.30
CA GLN A 373 22.63 2.90 -21.44
C GLN A 373 22.78 2.26 -22.82
N GLU A 374 24.02 2.19 -23.31
CA GLU A 374 24.33 1.40 -24.49
C GLU A 374 24.17 -0.10 -24.18
N VAL A 375 23.27 -0.76 -24.90
CA VAL A 375 22.93 -2.17 -24.68
C VAL A 375 23.08 -3.00 -25.95
N PRO A 376 23.34 -4.33 -25.83
CA PRO A 376 23.28 -5.25 -26.96
C PRO A 376 21.92 -5.28 -27.66
N ASP A 377 21.90 -5.61 -28.96
CA ASP A 377 20.67 -5.64 -29.78
C ASP A 377 19.58 -6.61 -29.26
N ASN A 378 19.99 -7.65 -28.51
CA ASN A 378 19.09 -8.67 -27.97
C ASN A 378 18.46 -8.29 -26.62
N ILE A 379 18.64 -7.07 -26.13
CA ILE A 379 17.97 -6.58 -24.91
C ILE A 379 17.33 -5.22 -25.16
N LYS A 380 16.14 -5.02 -24.57
CA LYS A 380 15.52 -3.70 -24.42
C LYS A 380 15.39 -3.35 -22.94
N ILE A 381 15.84 -2.17 -22.55
CA ILE A 381 15.53 -1.59 -21.24
C ILE A 381 14.41 -0.58 -21.47
N MET A 382 13.35 -0.66 -20.67
CA MET A 382 12.19 0.21 -20.84
C MET A 382 11.60 0.63 -19.50
N PRO A 383 10.99 1.82 -19.44
CA PRO A 383 10.24 2.23 -18.27
C PRO A 383 8.96 1.38 -18.18
N ALA A 384 8.52 1.13 -16.95
CA ALA A 384 7.25 0.48 -16.64
C ALA A 384 6.52 1.26 -15.54
N THR A 385 6.32 2.56 -15.76
CA THR A 385 5.65 3.45 -14.81
C THR A 385 4.14 3.21 -14.78
N GLY A 386 3.43 3.79 -13.79
CA GLY A 386 1.98 3.64 -13.64
C GLY A 386 1.18 4.06 -14.88
N ASP A 387 1.65 5.09 -15.59
CA ASP A 387 1.02 5.61 -16.82
C ASP A 387 1.14 4.65 -18.01
N GLN A 388 2.10 3.72 -17.96
CA GLN A 388 2.36 2.77 -19.04
C GLN A 388 1.72 1.42 -18.79
N ILE A 389 1.81 0.94 -17.55
CA ILE A 389 1.29 -0.36 -17.15
C ILE A 389 0.98 -0.38 -15.65
N ASN A 390 -0.17 -0.95 -15.28
CA ASN A 390 -0.47 -1.18 -13.87
C ASN A 390 0.38 -2.34 -13.29
N MET A 391 0.48 -2.42 -11.96
CA MET A 391 1.37 -3.39 -11.30
C MET A 391 0.99 -4.84 -11.60
N THR A 392 -0.31 -5.15 -11.66
CA THR A 392 -0.82 -6.49 -11.98
C THR A 392 -0.36 -6.96 -13.35
N ASN A 393 -0.56 -6.12 -14.38
CA ASN A 393 -0.16 -6.41 -15.76
C ASN A 393 1.36 -6.49 -15.88
N LEU A 394 2.11 -5.64 -15.17
CA LEU A 394 3.57 -5.74 -15.10
C LEU A 394 4.01 -7.10 -14.53
N GLY A 395 3.38 -7.55 -13.45
CA GLY A 395 3.65 -8.85 -12.84
C GLY A 395 3.36 -10.03 -13.78
N TYR A 396 2.35 -9.93 -14.65
CA TYR A 396 2.06 -10.95 -15.66
C TYR A 396 2.97 -10.89 -16.89
N ALA A 397 3.42 -9.69 -17.28
CA ALA A 397 4.36 -9.48 -18.38
C ALA A 397 5.75 -10.06 -18.06
N ALA A 398 6.17 -9.97 -16.79
CA ALA A 398 7.46 -10.45 -16.32
C ALA A 398 7.51 -11.98 -16.15
N ASP A 399 8.66 -12.58 -16.47
CA ASP A 399 9.03 -13.94 -16.08
C ASP A 399 9.77 -13.97 -14.74
N ILE A 400 10.53 -12.90 -14.46
CA ILE A 400 11.33 -12.70 -13.24
C ILE A 400 11.00 -11.33 -12.64
N VAL A 401 10.67 -11.29 -11.35
CA VAL A 401 10.49 -10.04 -10.58
C VAL A 401 11.65 -9.88 -9.61
N ILE A 402 12.25 -8.70 -9.59
CA ILE A 402 13.43 -8.36 -8.79
C ILE A 402 13.13 -7.11 -7.97
N SER A 403 13.43 -7.13 -6.67
CA SER A 403 13.39 -5.94 -5.84
C SER A 403 14.24 -6.14 -4.57
N MET A 404 14.42 -5.08 -3.77
CA MET A 404 15.07 -5.20 -2.46
C MET A 404 14.17 -5.78 -1.36
N GLY A 405 12.84 -5.61 -1.47
CA GLY A 405 11.92 -5.91 -0.35
C GLY A 405 10.44 -5.68 -0.66
N SER A 406 10.01 -5.80 -1.92
CA SER A 406 8.63 -5.58 -2.35
C SER A 406 7.73 -6.78 -2.10
N THR A 407 6.48 -6.53 -1.70
CA THR A 407 5.42 -7.55 -1.65
C THR A 407 5.20 -8.26 -2.99
N GLU A 408 5.48 -7.57 -4.11
CA GLU A 408 5.36 -8.16 -5.44
C GLU A 408 6.30 -9.35 -5.68
N ASN A 409 7.37 -9.50 -4.89
CA ASN A 409 8.19 -10.70 -4.92
C ASN A 409 7.40 -11.96 -4.50
N PHE A 410 6.48 -11.84 -3.56
CA PHE A 410 5.62 -12.96 -3.16
C PHE A 410 4.51 -13.19 -4.19
N TYR A 411 3.93 -12.12 -4.74
CA TYR A 411 2.93 -12.22 -5.80
C TYR A 411 3.46 -12.79 -7.11
N ALA A 412 4.73 -12.57 -7.42
CA ALA A 412 5.40 -13.24 -8.54
C ALA A 412 5.27 -14.76 -8.42
N VAL A 413 5.49 -15.33 -7.24
CA VAL A 413 5.35 -16.77 -7.00
C VAL A 413 3.91 -17.23 -7.22
N LEU A 414 2.94 -16.48 -6.71
CA LEU A 414 1.51 -16.78 -6.91
C LEU A 414 1.12 -16.72 -8.40
N ARG A 415 1.78 -15.89 -9.21
CA ARG A 415 1.63 -15.83 -10.68
C ARG A 415 2.46 -16.90 -11.41
N ASN A 416 3.04 -17.88 -10.69
CA ASN A 416 3.97 -18.87 -11.23
C ASN A 416 5.19 -18.27 -11.94
N ARG A 417 5.68 -17.13 -11.44
CA ARG A 417 6.89 -16.44 -11.91
C ARG A 417 8.05 -16.66 -10.94
N GLN A 418 9.24 -16.33 -11.39
CA GLN A 418 10.43 -16.33 -10.54
C GLN A 418 10.55 -14.99 -9.83
N SER A 419 11.15 -15.02 -8.64
CA SER A 419 11.28 -13.88 -7.77
C SER A 419 12.68 -13.83 -7.18
N ILE A 420 13.29 -12.65 -7.17
CA ILE A 420 14.63 -12.43 -6.62
C ILE A 420 14.59 -11.23 -5.69
N PHE A 421 14.94 -11.45 -4.44
CA PHE A 421 15.26 -10.37 -3.50
C PHE A 421 16.72 -9.97 -3.64
N LEU A 422 16.99 -8.67 -3.68
CA LEU A 422 18.34 -8.10 -3.71
C LEU A 422 18.83 -7.91 -2.27
N GLY A 423 19.48 -8.94 -1.74
CA GLY A 423 20.09 -8.95 -0.42
C GLY A 423 21.55 -8.55 -0.42
N PHE A 424 21.95 -7.59 -1.27
CA PHE A 424 23.36 -7.18 -1.41
C PHE A 424 23.95 -6.76 -0.07
N GLU A 425 24.97 -7.50 0.38
CA GLU A 425 25.57 -7.29 1.72
C GLU A 425 26.65 -6.22 1.73
N GLU A 426 27.26 -5.98 0.59
CA GLU A 426 28.23 -4.91 0.38
C GLU A 426 27.58 -3.52 0.51
N ASP A 427 28.35 -2.56 1.00
CA ASP A 427 27.98 -1.14 1.13
C ASP A 427 26.65 -0.87 1.84
N ASN A 428 26.22 -1.77 2.75
CA ASN A 428 24.96 -1.68 3.48
C ASN A 428 23.74 -1.43 2.56
N LEU A 429 23.66 -2.23 1.49
CA LEU A 429 22.55 -2.19 0.56
C LEU A 429 21.39 -3.10 1.05
N GLY A 430 20.71 -3.78 0.14
CA GLY A 430 19.46 -4.51 0.44
C GLY A 430 19.57 -5.65 1.45
N GLY A 431 20.78 -6.16 1.76
CA GLY A 431 20.97 -7.17 2.80
C GLY A 431 20.53 -6.70 4.18
N ASN A 432 20.77 -5.43 4.53
CA ASN A 432 20.33 -4.86 5.80
C ASN A 432 18.83 -4.65 5.85
N ILE A 433 18.22 -4.21 4.74
CA ILE A 433 16.77 -4.05 4.61
C ILE A 433 16.07 -5.41 4.84
N LEU A 434 16.57 -6.47 4.20
CA LEU A 434 16.00 -7.81 4.37
C LEU A 434 16.13 -8.34 5.81
N ARG A 435 17.30 -8.16 6.46
CA ARG A 435 17.50 -8.59 7.86
C ARG A 435 16.70 -7.77 8.86
N HIS A 436 16.40 -6.53 8.51
CA HIS A 436 15.54 -5.67 9.28
C HIS A 436 14.08 -6.16 9.21
N ASP A 437 13.60 -6.54 8.03
CA ASP A 437 12.21 -6.95 7.85
C ASP A 437 11.94 -8.42 8.21
N TYR A 438 12.92 -9.30 8.00
CA TYR A 438 12.78 -10.75 8.19
C TYR A 438 13.86 -11.30 9.14
N ASP A 439 13.53 -12.30 9.97
CA ASP A 439 14.55 -13.02 10.72
C ASP A 439 15.31 -14.03 9.86
N LEU A 440 16.37 -14.61 10.43
CA LEU A 440 17.19 -15.60 9.76
C LEU A 440 16.40 -16.84 9.33
N GLU A 441 15.37 -17.25 10.10
CA GLU A 441 14.54 -18.41 9.75
C GLU A 441 13.62 -18.10 8.56
N SER A 442 13.01 -16.92 8.54
CA SER A 442 12.19 -16.40 7.44
C SER A 442 13.02 -16.21 6.18
N LEU A 443 14.22 -15.61 6.28
CA LEU A 443 15.14 -15.45 5.16
C LEU A 443 15.59 -16.81 4.61
N LYS A 444 15.83 -17.79 5.49
CA LYS A 444 16.13 -19.16 5.08
C LYS A 444 14.94 -19.80 4.36
N ALA A 445 13.72 -19.66 4.88
CA ALA A 445 12.51 -20.17 4.23
C ALA A 445 12.30 -19.53 2.84
N ILE A 446 12.54 -18.22 2.71
CA ILE A 446 12.52 -17.51 1.42
C ILE A 446 13.57 -18.08 0.47
N ALA A 447 14.80 -18.30 0.91
CA ALA A 447 15.89 -18.83 0.08
C ALA A 447 15.66 -20.30 -0.38
N GLU A 448 15.02 -21.11 0.47
CA GLU A 448 14.69 -22.51 0.20
C GLU A 448 13.49 -22.68 -0.76
N SER A 449 12.69 -21.62 -0.98
CA SER A 449 11.61 -21.63 -1.96
C SER A 449 12.12 -21.94 -3.37
N PRO A 450 11.45 -22.82 -4.15
CA PRO A 450 11.85 -23.12 -5.52
C PRO A 450 11.80 -21.89 -6.45
N SER A 451 10.85 -20.98 -6.19
CA SER A 451 10.54 -19.84 -7.07
C SER A 451 11.02 -18.49 -6.51
N MET A 452 11.56 -18.46 -5.28
CA MET A 452 12.19 -17.27 -4.71
C MET A 452 13.68 -17.50 -4.48
N LYS A 453 14.47 -16.45 -4.66
CA LYS A 453 15.91 -16.43 -4.40
C LYS A 453 16.29 -15.14 -3.71
N ILE A 454 17.39 -15.17 -2.96
CA ILE A 454 18.04 -13.98 -2.43
C ILE A 454 19.40 -13.90 -3.11
N ALA A 455 19.70 -12.76 -3.74
CA ALA A 455 21.02 -12.49 -4.30
C ALA A 455 21.81 -11.62 -3.32
N HIS A 456 22.89 -12.14 -2.75
CA HIS A 456 23.73 -11.45 -1.76
C HIS A 456 24.82 -10.57 -2.39
N SER A 457 25.01 -10.67 -3.70
CA SER A 457 25.93 -9.83 -4.47
C SER A 457 25.52 -9.74 -5.95
N PRO A 458 26.04 -8.77 -6.73
CA PRO A 458 25.83 -8.68 -8.17
C PRO A 458 26.29 -9.94 -8.94
N ASN A 459 27.38 -10.57 -8.50
CA ASN A 459 27.87 -11.82 -9.11
C ASN A 459 26.91 -12.99 -8.88
N GLU A 460 26.34 -13.08 -7.68
CA GLU A 460 25.33 -14.08 -7.37
C GLU A 460 24.04 -13.82 -8.15
N LEU A 461 23.60 -12.56 -8.24
CA LEU A 461 22.48 -12.17 -9.09
C LEU A 461 22.68 -12.65 -10.53
N GLN A 462 23.86 -12.43 -11.10
CA GLN A 462 24.17 -12.90 -12.46
C GLN A 462 24.09 -14.43 -12.58
N SER A 463 24.56 -15.17 -11.58
CA SER A 463 24.48 -16.63 -11.53
C SER A 463 23.04 -17.12 -11.50
N ILE A 464 22.22 -16.53 -10.61
CA ILE A 464 20.79 -16.84 -10.46
C ILE A 464 20.06 -16.55 -11.77
N LEU A 465 20.25 -15.37 -12.36
CA LEU A 465 19.62 -14.98 -13.63
C LEU A 465 20.00 -15.94 -14.76
N SER A 466 21.27 -16.36 -14.84
CA SER A 466 21.73 -17.33 -15.83
C SER A 466 21.05 -18.69 -15.69
N GLN A 467 20.83 -19.14 -14.45
CA GLN A 467 20.11 -20.40 -14.18
C GLN A 467 18.63 -20.29 -14.53
N GLN A 468 17.97 -19.20 -14.10
CA GLN A 468 16.53 -19.00 -14.31
C GLN A 468 16.18 -18.81 -15.79
N THR A 469 17.00 -18.05 -16.52
CA THR A 469 16.85 -17.86 -17.97
C THR A 469 16.86 -19.18 -18.72
N LYS A 470 17.78 -20.09 -18.39
CA LYS A 470 17.84 -21.43 -19.00
C LYS A 470 16.59 -22.26 -18.71
N ASN A 471 16.05 -22.14 -17.49
CA ASN A 471 14.83 -22.84 -17.10
C ASN A 471 13.60 -22.30 -17.84
N ILE A 472 13.44 -20.97 -17.89
CA ILE A 472 12.34 -20.28 -18.59
C ILE A 472 12.36 -20.65 -20.07
N HIS A 473 13.52 -20.52 -20.73
CA HIS A 473 13.65 -20.84 -22.15
C HIS A 473 13.37 -22.33 -22.47
N LYS A 474 13.66 -23.24 -21.52
CA LYS A 474 13.29 -24.65 -21.64
C LYS A 474 11.79 -24.87 -21.45
N MET A 475 11.17 -24.14 -20.51
CA MET A 475 9.75 -24.27 -20.16
C MET A 475 8.80 -23.62 -21.16
N GLN A 476 9.19 -22.54 -21.83
CA GLN A 476 8.40 -21.94 -22.93
C GLN A 476 8.14 -22.92 -24.08
N LYS A 477 8.85 -24.06 -24.13
CA LYS A 477 8.66 -25.15 -25.09
C LYS A 477 7.70 -26.26 -24.60
N GLN A 478 7.08 -26.10 -23.42
CA GLN A 478 6.18 -27.09 -22.82
C GLN A 478 4.91 -26.38 -22.31
N GLU A 479 3.73 -26.79 -22.78
CA GLU A 479 2.45 -26.29 -22.26
C GLU A 479 2.34 -26.55 -20.76
N LYS A 480 1.95 -25.51 -20.00
CA LYS A 480 1.65 -25.63 -18.58
C LYS A 480 0.20 -25.23 -18.34
N THR A 481 -0.54 -26.10 -17.68
CA THR A 481 -1.77 -25.71 -16.98
C THR A 481 -1.43 -25.57 -15.50
N PRO A 482 -1.46 -24.37 -14.92
CA PRO A 482 -1.39 -24.24 -13.47
C PRO A 482 -2.67 -24.80 -12.87
N VAL A 483 -2.53 -25.78 -11.97
CA VAL A 483 -3.63 -26.31 -11.16
C VAL A 483 -3.46 -25.75 -9.75
N PHE A 484 -4.30 -24.79 -9.38
CA PHE A 484 -4.47 -24.42 -7.98
C PHE A 484 -5.63 -25.23 -7.42
N PRO A 485 -5.48 -25.88 -6.25
CA PRO A 485 -6.61 -26.48 -5.56
C PRO A 485 -7.65 -25.41 -5.22
N ALA A 486 -8.93 -25.80 -5.21
CA ALA A 486 -10.01 -24.94 -4.75
C ALA A 486 -9.88 -24.77 -3.23
N GLU A 487 -9.20 -23.71 -2.81
CA GLU A 487 -9.20 -23.27 -1.41
C GLU A 487 -10.35 -22.27 -1.20
N GLN A 488 -10.88 -22.24 0.03
CA GLN A 488 -11.76 -21.18 0.49
C GLN A 488 -11.12 -19.81 0.23
N SER A 489 -11.91 -18.83 -0.23
CA SER A 489 -11.38 -17.51 -0.55
C SER A 489 -10.81 -16.84 0.70
N SER A 490 -9.80 -16.00 0.51
CA SER A 490 -9.20 -15.23 1.58
C SER A 490 -10.22 -14.30 2.21
N THR A 491 -11.09 -13.70 1.40
CA THR A 491 -12.18 -12.85 1.90
C THR A 491 -13.17 -13.62 2.78
N ASP A 492 -13.57 -14.85 2.41
CA ASP A 492 -14.46 -15.67 3.25
C ASP A 492 -13.84 -15.94 4.63
N LYS A 493 -12.55 -16.30 4.66
CA LYS A 493 -11.81 -16.51 5.92
C LYS A 493 -11.76 -15.24 6.77
N MET A 494 -11.57 -14.08 6.14
CA MET A 494 -11.63 -12.79 6.86
C MET A 494 -13.01 -12.52 7.44
N LEU A 495 -14.08 -12.77 6.68
CA LEU A 495 -15.46 -12.59 7.16
C LEU A 495 -15.78 -13.53 8.34
N GLU A 496 -15.28 -14.76 8.33
CA GLU A 496 -15.39 -15.67 9.47
C GLU A 496 -14.77 -15.06 10.74
N VAL A 497 -13.58 -14.45 10.64
CA VAL A 497 -12.92 -13.81 11.79
C VAL A 497 -13.66 -12.55 12.25
N ILE A 498 -14.11 -11.71 11.31
CA ILE A 498 -14.86 -10.48 11.60
C ILE A 498 -16.10 -10.78 12.43
N PHE A 499 -16.90 -11.76 11.99
CA PHE A 499 -18.19 -12.09 12.58
C PHE A 499 -18.14 -13.18 13.67
N ALA A 500 -16.98 -13.76 13.98
CA ALA A 500 -16.88 -14.75 15.04
C ALA A 500 -17.26 -14.15 16.41
N ASP A 501 -18.14 -14.78 17.18
CA ASP A 501 -18.41 -14.35 18.56
C ASP A 501 -17.14 -14.50 19.41
N ARG A 502 -16.74 -13.43 20.12
CA ARG A 502 -15.64 -13.46 21.10
C ARG A 502 -16.11 -12.88 22.43
#